data_AF-A0A953TNE2-F1
#
_entry.id   AF-A0A953TNE2-F1
#
_cell.length_a   1.000
_cell.length_b   1.000
_cell.length_c   1.000
_cell.angle_alpha   90.00
_cell.angle_beta   90.00
_cell.angle_gamma   90.00
#
_symmetry.space_group_name_H-M   'P 1'
#
loop_
_entity.id
_entity.type
_entity.pdbx_description
1 polymer ?
#
loop_
_entity_poly.entity_id
_entity_poly.type
_entity_poly.pdbx_seq_one_letter_code
_entity_poly.pdbx_strand_id
1 'polypeptide(L)'
;MALRRARSPVLRVCVLGAGLGLALASGASRVRAQAPRGLFSDELDARTAAPAAAPNADAMVLRGRIASVNLTMLAAPGLSGPGAAPAVAARTVDLNLFSDVNLVAQLDRVETVASFGYAWVGSVIGVEASSVILAVSDGVLDAAIMTPQHAYSVIAQREGGYAIAEINRRAIQPDVERPAPARQAAAVAPFGRIATSTPVPPPTGAADSSDSFDLLLYYTTPVKNRFPTQAALNAFITASIAQVNSVHAASALPTRIRLVGAYETSYTESGDINIDGVRITNSLEFQATRDRLGADLMTLLVSSDPANSGTALTMPANAVIADYAPLANSVVVHYPAIGYIASLAHELGHNMGCMHEPGNNPGNGAFPYSQGFVDSVNKFWTVMAYGTTCQGACVPVDQFSSPVNLYQGHPVGTATQDNQRTIMNTRSIVANLHQSTIRTVGPPVNFSATASGSDITLNWGPPQVGAAASYIIEAGSQTGASNLTSFNTGSTATTFSTGGVPQGVYFIRAKAVNGGETSPASNEVILTVGACTGPPPFVTLLSFQGGPNHAVTLQWPASPGATDYILEAGTARGLSDLAVIDLGSAATVFRTTGVTPGTYYVQIRAKNACGTSPPGLSLQIVVVPQL
;
A
#
# COMPACT_ATOMS: atom_id res chain seq x y z
N MET A 1 31.20 69.87 28.88
CA MET A 1 30.19 70.68 28.16
C MET A 1 28.85 69.98 28.35
N ALA A 2 27.93 70.64 29.07
CA ALA A 2 26.54 70.31 29.42
C ALA A 2 26.23 68.87 29.93
N LEU A 3 26.12 68.59 31.25
CA LEU A 3 25.00 68.90 32.18
C LEU A 3 23.65 68.38 31.63
N ARG A 4 22.84 67.52 32.27
CA ARG A 4 22.31 67.36 33.65
C ARG A 4 21.38 66.11 33.56
N ARG A 5 20.92 65.35 34.56
CA ARG A 5 20.86 65.32 36.04
C ARG A 5 20.35 63.89 36.36
N ALA A 6 20.97 63.13 37.26
CA ALA A 6 20.64 63.02 38.70
C ALA A 6 19.26 62.40 38.99
N ARG A 7 19.02 61.56 40.00
CA ARG A 7 19.81 60.90 41.07
C ARG A 7 18.88 59.83 41.69
N SER A 8 19.50 58.83 42.32
CA SER A 8 19.00 57.71 43.17
C SER A 8 18.23 58.18 44.43
N PRO A 9 18.10 57.45 45.59
CA PRO A 9 18.30 56.02 45.97
C PRO A 9 17.22 55.48 47.00
N VAL A 10 17.44 54.28 47.60
CA VAL A 10 17.34 53.94 49.06
C VAL A 10 16.43 52.78 49.55
N LEU A 11 17.09 51.83 50.28
CA LEU A 11 16.75 50.91 51.39
C LEU A 11 15.51 50.00 51.35
N ARG A 12 15.66 48.66 51.43
CA ARG A 12 15.98 47.77 52.60
C ARG A 12 14.92 47.78 53.71
N VAL A 13 14.19 46.66 53.84
CA VAL A 13 13.77 46.10 55.13
C VAL A 13 13.93 44.58 55.11
N CYS A 14 14.65 44.07 56.11
CA CYS A 14 14.80 42.67 56.47
C CYS A 14 13.54 42.14 57.16
N VAL A 15 13.20 40.86 56.94
CA VAL A 15 12.70 40.01 58.03
C VAL A 15 13.37 38.64 57.90
N LEU A 16 14.20 38.33 58.90
CA LEU A 16 14.61 36.97 59.23
C LEU A 16 13.43 36.24 59.84
N GLY A 17 13.16 35.03 59.36
CA GLY A 17 12.33 34.03 60.04
C GLY A 17 13.00 32.67 59.90
N ALA A 18 13.66 32.23 60.97
CA ALA A 18 14.27 30.92 61.09
C ALA A 18 13.22 29.82 61.23
N GLY A 19 13.51 28.60 60.74
CA GLY A 19 12.82 27.41 61.22
C GLY A 19 12.80 26.23 60.25
N LEU A 20 13.70 25.26 60.50
CA LEU A 20 13.57 23.81 60.33
C LEU A 20 12.80 23.24 59.11
N GLY A 21 13.49 22.45 58.30
CA GLY A 21 12.88 21.54 57.34
C GLY A 21 13.89 20.61 56.69
N LEU A 22 14.27 19.55 57.42
CA LEU A 22 15.06 18.43 56.93
C LEU A 22 14.18 17.53 56.04
N ALA A 23 14.67 17.25 54.83
CA ALA A 23 14.36 16.13 53.93
C ALA A 23 12.91 15.85 53.51
N LEU A 24 12.68 15.81 52.19
CA LEU A 24 12.21 14.61 51.47
C LEU A 24 12.29 14.83 49.95
N ALA A 25 12.71 13.78 49.26
CA ALA A 25 13.11 13.74 47.86
C ALA A 25 12.00 14.15 46.87
N SER A 26 12.34 15.01 45.91
CA SER A 26 11.64 15.06 44.64
C SER A 26 12.45 14.30 43.59
N GLY A 27 11.99 13.09 43.29
CA GLY A 27 12.43 12.33 42.14
C GLY A 27 12.03 13.06 40.86
N ALA A 28 12.91 13.92 40.37
CA ALA A 28 12.86 14.32 38.97
C ALA A 28 13.48 13.19 38.15
N SER A 29 12.65 12.21 37.79
CA SER A 29 12.96 11.29 36.71
C SER A 29 13.36 12.13 35.50
N ARG A 30 14.65 12.10 35.14
CA ARG A 30 15.09 12.58 33.84
C ARG A 30 14.35 11.71 32.83
N VAL A 31 13.31 12.27 32.21
CA VAL A 31 12.77 11.72 30.97
C VAL A 31 13.90 11.86 29.96
N ARG A 32 14.68 10.78 29.80
CA ARG A 32 15.58 10.63 28.67
C ARG A 32 14.65 10.60 27.47
N ALA A 33 14.68 11.66 26.65
CA ALA A 33 14.04 11.63 25.34
C ALA A 33 14.56 10.38 24.63
N GLN A 34 13.68 9.42 24.39
CA GLN A 34 14.01 8.20 23.68
C GLN A 34 14.25 8.63 22.23
N ALA A 35 15.50 8.54 21.78
CA ALA A 35 15.84 8.78 20.38
C ALA A 35 14.94 7.88 19.50
N PRO A 36 14.44 8.36 18.35
CA PRO A 36 13.74 7.49 17.42
C PRO A 36 14.69 6.33 17.07
N ARG A 37 14.30 5.10 17.43
CA ARG A 37 15.09 3.92 17.13
C ARG A 37 14.88 3.62 15.64
N GLY A 38 15.94 3.79 14.84
CA GLY A 38 15.93 3.39 13.44
C GLY A 38 15.66 1.90 13.26
N LEU A 39 15.31 1.51 12.03
CA LEU A 39 15.03 0.13 11.65
C LEU A 39 16.23 -0.77 11.91
N PHE A 40 17.44 -0.26 11.68
CA PHE A 40 18.68 -0.97 11.92
C PHE A 40 19.39 -0.49 13.19
N SER A 41 20.19 -1.36 13.81
CA SER A 41 20.99 -1.00 14.98
C SER A 41 22.37 -1.63 14.89
N ASP A 42 23.36 -0.95 15.46
CA ASP A 42 24.76 -1.41 15.48
C ASP A 42 25.01 -2.49 16.54
N GLU A 43 23.98 -2.90 17.29
CA GLU A 43 24.01 -3.93 18.34
C GLU A 43 24.12 -5.35 17.75
N LEU A 44 25.20 -5.63 17.01
CA LEU A 44 25.84 -6.94 17.14
C LEU A 44 26.93 -6.76 18.19
N ASP A 45 26.79 -7.43 19.33
CA ASP A 45 27.74 -7.41 20.43
C ASP A 45 29.18 -7.49 19.91
N ALA A 46 30.03 -6.57 20.38
CA ALA A 46 31.47 -6.54 20.13
C ALA A 46 32.25 -7.78 20.66
N ARG A 47 31.54 -8.90 20.92
CA ARG A 47 32.05 -10.16 21.46
C ARG A 47 32.00 -11.32 20.47
N THR A 48 31.39 -11.18 19.28
CA THR A 48 31.36 -12.24 18.25
C THR A 48 31.71 -11.76 16.84
N ALA A 49 32.00 -10.47 16.62
CA ALA A 49 32.43 -9.98 15.31
C ALA A 49 33.84 -10.49 14.97
N ALA A 50 33.92 -11.59 14.23
CA ALA A 50 35.08 -11.83 13.37
C ALA A 50 35.20 -10.62 12.42
N PRO A 51 36.42 -10.14 12.12
CA PRO A 51 36.59 -9.05 11.18
C PRO A 51 35.95 -9.46 9.85
N ALA A 52 34.95 -8.70 9.42
CA ALA A 52 34.37 -8.85 8.09
C ALA A 52 35.52 -8.87 7.09
N ALA A 53 35.56 -9.88 6.23
CA ALA A 53 36.44 -9.87 5.07
C ALA A 53 36.25 -8.53 4.35
N ALA A 54 37.35 -7.88 4.00
CA ALA A 54 37.36 -6.57 3.36
C ALA A 54 36.37 -6.52 2.18
N PRO A 55 35.66 -5.39 1.97
CA PRO A 55 34.82 -5.21 0.78
C PRO A 55 35.74 -4.97 -0.40
N ASN A 56 36.27 -6.03 -1.01
CA ASN A 56 37.02 -5.99 -2.27
C ASN A 56 37.13 -7.41 -2.85
N ALA A 57 36.03 -7.89 -3.43
CA ALA A 57 36.04 -9.06 -4.33
C ALA A 57 34.84 -9.04 -5.30
N ASP A 58 33.72 -8.43 -4.91
CA ASP A 58 32.52 -8.28 -5.74
C ASP A 58 32.39 -6.85 -6.26
N ALA A 59 32.49 -6.66 -7.58
CA ALA A 59 32.36 -5.34 -8.24
C ALA A 59 30.99 -4.68 -8.03
N MET A 60 30.01 -5.44 -7.54
CA MET A 60 28.64 -5.01 -7.30
C MET A 60 28.44 -4.33 -5.94
N VAL A 61 29.35 -4.53 -4.96
CA VAL A 61 29.25 -3.91 -3.63
C VAL A 61 30.23 -2.74 -3.52
N LEU A 62 29.71 -1.53 -3.34
CA LEU A 62 30.52 -0.32 -3.15
C LEU A 62 31.00 -0.18 -1.70
N ARG A 63 30.13 -0.47 -0.74
CA ARG A 63 30.42 -0.52 0.69
C ARG A 63 29.34 -1.32 1.42
N GLY A 64 29.66 -1.79 2.62
CA GLY A 64 28.65 -2.45 3.45
C GLY A 64 28.96 -2.40 4.93
N ARG A 65 27.97 -2.76 5.75
CA ARG A 65 28.07 -2.90 7.20
C ARG A 65 27.14 -4.01 7.70
N ILE A 66 27.39 -4.49 8.90
CA ILE A 66 26.50 -5.42 9.60
C ILE A 66 25.61 -4.65 10.58
N ALA A 67 24.34 -5.06 10.69
CA ALA A 67 23.39 -4.50 11.63
C ALA A 67 22.37 -5.54 12.12
N SER A 68 21.74 -5.26 13.25
CA SER A 68 20.52 -5.94 13.70
C SER A 68 19.29 -5.18 13.20
N VAL A 69 18.16 -5.86 12.99
CA VAL A 69 16.90 -5.23 12.53
C VAL A 69 15.83 -5.27 13.62
N ASN A 70 15.02 -4.22 13.70
CA ASN A 70 13.83 -4.18 14.54
C ASN A 70 12.53 -4.34 13.72
N LEU A 71 12.12 -5.59 13.48
CA LEU A 71 10.92 -5.88 12.67
C LEU A 71 9.61 -5.43 13.29
N THR A 72 9.57 -5.11 14.60
CA THR A 72 8.36 -4.57 15.23
C THR A 72 7.92 -3.24 14.60
N MET A 73 8.83 -2.54 13.93
CA MET A 73 8.53 -1.32 13.18
C MET A 73 7.78 -1.59 11.87
N LEU A 74 7.88 -2.80 11.31
CA LEU A 74 7.31 -3.16 10.01
C LEU A 74 5.99 -3.94 10.12
N ALA A 75 5.58 -4.30 11.33
CA ALA A 75 4.46 -5.19 11.57
C ALA A 75 3.16 -4.66 10.93
N ALA A 76 2.72 -5.33 9.86
CA ALA A 76 1.42 -5.11 9.24
C ALA A 76 0.33 -5.97 9.94
N PRO A 77 -0.88 -5.43 10.14
CA PRO A 77 -1.99 -6.17 10.73
C PRO A 77 -2.39 -7.41 9.91
N GLY A 78 -2.72 -8.52 10.57
CA GLY A 78 -3.58 -9.56 10.00
C GLY A 78 -2.99 -10.95 9.71
N LEU A 79 -1.77 -11.29 10.13
CA LEU A 79 -1.16 -12.60 9.83
C LEU A 79 -0.82 -13.47 11.05
N SER A 80 -1.49 -13.28 12.19
CA SER A 80 -1.29 -14.14 13.37
C SER A 80 -2.60 -14.50 14.05
N GLY A 81 -3.15 -15.67 13.71
CA GLY A 81 -4.14 -16.45 14.48
C GLY A 81 -5.50 -15.78 14.79
N PRO A 82 -6.55 -16.57 15.08
CA PRO A 82 -7.82 -16.02 15.54
C PRO A 82 -7.65 -15.43 16.96
N GLY A 83 -7.77 -14.10 17.10
CA GLY A 83 -7.93 -13.43 18.40
C GLY A 83 -6.99 -12.26 18.73
N ALA A 84 -6.11 -11.80 17.84
CA ALA A 84 -5.24 -10.64 18.12
C ALA A 84 -5.87 -9.29 17.72
N ALA A 85 -5.75 -8.29 18.59
CA ALA A 85 -6.20 -6.91 18.35
C ALA A 85 -5.38 -6.19 17.24
N PRO A 86 -5.96 -5.24 16.49
CA PRO A 86 -5.33 -4.64 15.31
C PRO A 86 -4.20 -3.68 15.68
N ALA A 87 -2.98 -3.93 15.17
CA ALA A 87 -1.85 -3.00 15.26
C ALA A 87 -1.52 -2.44 13.86
N VAL A 88 -1.35 -1.12 13.78
CA VAL A 88 -1.16 -0.34 12.54
C VAL A 88 0.29 -0.47 12.07
N ALA A 89 0.54 -0.84 10.80
CA ALA A 89 1.87 -0.77 10.19
C ALA A 89 2.44 0.65 10.34
N ALA A 90 3.73 0.79 10.66
CA ALA A 90 4.33 2.12 10.75
C ALA A 90 4.16 2.83 9.40
N ARG A 91 3.52 4.00 9.43
CA ARG A 91 3.32 4.84 8.24
C ARG A 91 4.63 5.42 7.72
N THR A 92 5.65 5.50 8.59
CA THR A 92 7.00 5.93 8.24
C THR A 92 8.05 5.10 9.00
N VAL A 93 9.21 4.88 8.39
CA VAL A 93 10.31 4.09 8.95
C VAL A 93 11.63 4.81 8.71
N ASP A 94 12.40 5.05 9.77
CA ASP A 94 13.77 5.55 9.67
C ASP A 94 14.69 4.38 9.29
N LEU A 95 15.31 4.45 8.11
CA LEU A 95 16.09 3.36 7.54
C LEU A 95 17.54 3.34 8.01
N ASN A 96 18.12 4.47 8.44
CA ASN A 96 19.47 4.57 9.02
C ASN A 96 20.53 3.57 8.46
N LEU A 97 20.63 3.55 7.12
CA LEU A 97 21.39 2.57 6.34
C LEU A 97 22.89 2.65 6.62
N PHE A 98 23.44 3.86 6.75
CA PHE A 98 24.83 4.13 7.14
C PHE A 98 24.88 5.32 8.09
N SER A 99 26.04 5.56 8.72
CA SER A 99 26.24 6.73 9.59
C SER A 99 26.02 8.06 8.87
N ASP A 100 26.25 8.10 7.57
CA ASP A 100 26.08 9.24 6.66
C ASP A 100 24.81 9.13 5.78
N VAL A 101 24.06 8.03 5.87
CA VAL A 101 22.85 7.79 5.07
C VAL A 101 21.68 7.45 5.98
N ASN A 102 20.89 8.47 6.32
CA ASN A 102 19.64 8.30 7.05
C ASN A 102 18.45 8.75 6.18
N LEU A 103 17.68 7.77 5.71
CA LEU A 103 16.52 7.97 4.86
C LEU A 103 15.25 7.68 5.67
N VAL A 104 14.19 8.46 5.43
CA VAL A 104 12.87 8.21 6.01
C VAL A 104 11.97 7.67 4.92
N ALA A 105 11.57 6.41 5.05
CA ALA A 105 10.62 5.79 4.14
C ALA A 105 9.18 6.09 4.60
N GLN A 106 8.26 6.30 3.66
CA GLN A 106 6.82 6.38 3.88
C GLN A 106 6.13 5.18 3.22
N LEU A 107 5.11 4.62 3.87
CA LEU A 107 4.36 3.46 3.39
C LEU A 107 3.42 3.87 2.24
N ASP A 108 3.58 3.22 1.09
CA ASP A 108 2.65 3.37 -0.04
C ASP A 108 1.63 2.23 -0.07
N ARG A 109 2.09 0.98 0.12
CA ARG A 109 1.23 -0.22 0.21
C ARG A 109 1.89 -1.36 0.98
N VAL A 110 1.07 -2.26 1.54
CA VAL A 110 1.52 -3.58 1.98
C VAL A 110 1.04 -4.61 0.98
N GLU A 111 1.96 -5.47 0.54
CA GLU A 111 1.70 -6.51 -0.46
C GLU A 111 1.96 -7.89 0.14
N THR A 112 0.98 -8.79 0.11
CA THR A 112 1.13 -10.15 0.65
C THR A 112 1.43 -11.12 -0.49
N VAL A 113 2.47 -11.94 -0.31
CA VAL A 113 2.77 -13.08 -1.19
C VAL A 113 2.36 -14.34 -0.43
N ALA A 114 1.20 -14.90 -0.79
CA ALA A 114 0.56 -15.98 -0.05
C ALA A 114 1.52 -17.17 0.18
N SER A 115 1.62 -17.64 1.42
CA SER A 115 2.54 -18.70 1.87
C SER A 115 4.03 -18.36 1.89
N PHE A 116 4.43 -17.15 1.48
CA PHE A 116 5.83 -16.71 1.50
C PHE A 116 6.08 -15.58 2.51
N GLY A 117 5.26 -14.54 2.52
CA GLY A 117 5.50 -13.39 3.39
C GLY A 117 4.71 -12.16 2.98
N TYR A 118 5.14 -11.00 3.47
CA TYR A 118 4.61 -9.71 3.07
C TYR A 118 5.74 -8.73 2.76
N ALA A 119 5.48 -7.77 1.88
CA ALA A 119 6.35 -6.65 1.58
C ALA A 119 5.70 -5.34 2.04
N TRP A 120 6.42 -4.59 2.88
CA TRP A 120 6.17 -3.18 3.11
C TRP A 120 6.79 -2.42 1.94
N VAL A 121 5.98 -1.79 1.10
CA VAL A 121 6.42 -1.08 -0.10
C VAL A 121 6.14 0.40 0.05
N GLY A 122 7.15 1.21 -0.21
CA GLY A 122 7.10 2.64 0.03
C GLY A 122 8.05 3.45 -0.84
N SER A 123 8.15 4.72 -0.48
CA SER A 123 9.02 5.71 -1.11
C SER A 123 9.80 6.47 -0.04
N VAL A 124 10.92 7.10 -0.41
CA VAL A 124 11.69 7.94 0.51
C VAL A 124 11.11 9.35 0.50
N ILE A 125 10.79 9.89 1.67
CA ILE A 125 10.24 11.24 1.83
C ILE A 125 11.21 12.27 1.22
N GLY A 126 10.69 13.09 0.31
CA GLY A 126 11.46 14.16 -0.33
C GLY A 126 12.40 13.69 -1.44
N VAL A 127 12.41 12.41 -1.80
CA VAL A 127 13.21 11.87 -2.91
C VAL A 127 12.27 11.33 -3.99
N GLU A 128 12.13 12.09 -5.07
CA GLU A 128 11.36 11.68 -6.24
C GLU A 128 11.95 10.41 -6.88
N ALA A 129 11.09 9.56 -7.43
CA ALA A 129 11.47 8.32 -8.10
C ALA A 129 12.33 7.38 -7.22
N SER A 130 12.03 7.36 -5.92
CA SER A 130 12.57 6.39 -4.98
C SER A 130 11.62 5.21 -4.77
N SER A 131 12.17 4.06 -4.39
CA SER A 131 11.43 2.86 -4.03
C SER A 131 12.05 2.23 -2.80
N VAL A 132 11.22 1.76 -1.87
CA VAL A 132 11.60 1.06 -0.65
C VAL A 132 10.79 -0.22 -0.58
N ILE A 133 11.46 -1.36 -0.51
CA ILE A 133 10.84 -2.67 -0.36
C ILE A 133 11.47 -3.34 0.85
N LEU A 134 10.65 -3.62 1.86
CA LEU A 134 11.06 -4.34 3.07
C LEU A 134 10.19 -5.59 3.16
N ALA A 135 10.71 -6.73 2.71
CA ALA A 135 9.99 -7.99 2.66
C ALA A 135 10.30 -8.88 3.87
N VAL A 136 9.26 -9.35 4.54
CA VAL A 136 9.37 -10.14 5.76
C VAL A 136 8.71 -11.51 5.57
N SER A 137 9.48 -12.56 5.85
CA SER A 137 9.00 -13.95 5.93
C SER A 137 9.46 -14.54 7.26
N ASP A 138 8.54 -15.07 8.05
CA ASP A 138 8.82 -15.76 9.32
C ASP A 138 9.86 -15.03 10.23
N GLY A 139 9.75 -13.70 10.31
CA GLY A 139 10.65 -12.88 11.14
C GLY A 139 12.04 -12.64 10.55
N VAL A 140 12.24 -12.89 9.26
CA VAL A 140 13.46 -12.56 8.51
C VAL A 140 13.17 -11.51 7.45
N LEU A 141 14.03 -10.50 7.35
CA LEU A 141 13.94 -9.42 6.36
C LEU A 141 14.81 -9.71 5.12
N ASP A 142 14.30 -9.33 3.96
CA ASP A 142 15.09 -8.95 2.80
C ASP A 142 14.64 -7.56 2.35
N ALA A 143 15.55 -6.68 1.97
CA ALA A 143 15.20 -5.32 1.58
C ALA A 143 15.98 -4.78 0.39
N ALA A 144 15.28 -3.95 -0.39
CA ALA A 144 15.84 -3.16 -1.47
C ALA A 144 15.40 -1.70 -1.32
N ILE A 145 16.36 -0.77 -1.43
CA ILE A 145 16.11 0.67 -1.37
C ILE A 145 16.75 1.32 -2.58
N MET A 146 15.93 1.91 -3.44
CA MET A 146 16.35 2.58 -4.67
C MET A 146 16.10 4.08 -4.54
N THR A 147 17.10 4.86 -4.92
CA THR A 147 17.00 6.29 -5.16
C THR A 147 17.57 6.58 -6.55
N PRO A 148 17.36 7.78 -7.11
CA PRO A 148 17.96 8.14 -8.40
C PRO A 148 19.49 7.97 -8.47
N GLN A 149 20.19 8.08 -7.34
CA GLN A 149 21.66 8.08 -7.32
C GLN A 149 22.26 6.83 -6.68
N HIS A 150 21.55 6.20 -5.74
CA HIS A 150 22.06 5.11 -4.93
C HIS A 150 21.07 3.96 -4.83
N ALA A 151 21.60 2.75 -4.80
CA ALA A 151 20.86 1.51 -4.55
C ALA A 151 21.43 0.84 -3.31
N TYR A 152 20.56 0.31 -2.45
CA TYR A 152 20.95 -0.40 -1.25
C TYR A 152 20.21 -1.72 -1.13
N SER A 153 20.90 -2.73 -0.61
CA SER A 153 20.33 -4.04 -0.26
C SER A 153 20.52 -4.33 1.23
N VAL A 154 19.61 -5.11 1.80
CA VAL A 154 19.70 -5.61 3.17
C VAL A 154 19.40 -7.09 3.19
N ILE A 155 20.37 -7.90 3.58
CA ILE A 155 20.32 -9.36 3.40
C ILE A 155 20.74 -10.06 4.69
N ALA A 156 19.93 -11.02 5.12
CA ALA A 156 20.20 -11.82 6.31
C ALA A 156 21.51 -12.63 6.16
N GLN A 157 22.30 -12.67 7.24
CA GLN A 157 23.59 -13.38 7.28
C GLN A 157 23.50 -14.71 8.03
N ARG A 158 24.38 -15.67 7.67
CA ARG A 158 24.44 -17.00 8.32
C ARG A 158 24.82 -16.92 9.80
N GLU A 159 25.67 -15.97 10.16
CA GLU A 159 26.16 -15.77 11.54
C GLU A 159 25.21 -14.92 12.40
N GLY A 160 24.05 -14.55 11.85
CA GLY A 160 23.10 -13.63 12.48
C GLY A 160 23.31 -12.18 12.05
N GLY A 161 22.27 -11.36 12.22
CA GLY A 161 22.25 -9.99 11.71
C GLY A 161 22.03 -9.90 10.20
N TYR A 162 22.23 -8.69 9.68
CA TYR A 162 21.96 -8.30 8.30
C TYR A 162 23.15 -7.56 7.73
N ALA A 163 23.54 -7.89 6.50
CA ALA A 163 24.45 -7.08 5.73
C ALA A 163 23.65 -6.01 5.01
N ILE A 164 23.96 -4.75 5.28
CA ILE A 164 23.48 -3.59 4.54
C ILE A 164 24.59 -3.22 3.56
N ALA A 165 24.28 -3.18 2.27
CA ALA A 165 25.25 -2.87 1.22
C ALA A 165 24.73 -1.76 0.32
N GLU A 166 25.63 -0.87 -0.11
CA GLU A 166 25.40 0.04 -1.22
C GLU A 166 25.88 -0.65 -2.51
N ILE A 167 25.01 -0.71 -3.51
CA ILE A 167 25.15 -1.56 -4.69
C ILE A 167 25.43 -0.73 -5.94
N ASN A 168 26.44 -1.14 -6.69
CA ASN A 168 26.69 -0.65 -8.03
C ASN A 168 25.84 -1.43 -9.04
N ARG A 169 24.64 -0.93 -9.35
CA ARG A 169 23.74 -1.55 -10.33
C ARG A 169 24.32 -1.65 -11.74
N ARG A 170 25.34 -0.85 -12.07
CA ARG A 170 26.03 -0.90 -13.37
C ARG A 170 27.03 -2.05 -13.50
N ALA A 171 27.38 -2.69 -12.37
CA ALA A 171 28.23 -3.88 -12.37
C ALA A 171 27.42 -5.18 -12.57
N ILE A 172 26.09 -5.10 -12.67
CA ILE A 172 25.25 -6.22 -13.12
C ILE A 172 25.58 -6.49 -14.59
N GLN A 173 25.80 -7.76 -14.92
CA GLN A 173 26.05 -8.19 -16.30
C GLN A 173 24.84 -7.83 -17.19
N PRO A 174 25.00 -7.71 -18.51
CA PRO A 174 23.85 -7.59 -19.40
C PRO A 174 23.02 -8.88 -19.41
N ASP A 175 21.78 -8.85 -19.90
CA ASP A 175 21.00 -10.08 -20.18
C ASP A 175 21.14 -10.46 -21.67
N VAL A 176 20.64 -11.64 -22.02
CA VAL A 176 20.66 -12.13 -23.40
C VAL A 176 19.32 -12.69 -23.85
N GLU A 177 18.93 -12.31 -25.06
CA GLU A 177 17.71 -12.79 -25.68
C GLU A 177 17.90 -14.23 -26.17
N ARG A 178 16.97 -15.12 -25.83
CA ARG A 178 16.99 -16.48 -26.36
C ARG A 178 16.48 -16.48 -27.80
N PRO A 179 17.23 -17.01 -28.78
CA PRO A 179 16.64 -17.26 -30.09
C PRO A 179 15.47 -18.23 -29.91
N ALA A 180 14.33 -17.93 -30.53
CA ALA A 180 13.24 -18.89 -30.60
C ALA A 180 13.80 -20.20 -31.14
N PRO A 181 13.55 -21.35 -30.48
CA PRO A 181 14.07 -22.61 -30.98
C PRO A 181 13.65 -22.75 -32.43
N ALA A 182 14.62 -22.90 -33.33
CA ALA A 182 14.32 -23.33 -34.69
C ALA A 182 13.45 -24.58 -34.52
N ARG A 183 12.26 -24.59 -35.11
CA ARG A 183 11.46 -25.82 -35.15
C ARG A 183 12.39 -26.91 -35.64
N GLN A 184 12.89 -27.78 -34.75
CA GLN A 184 13.20 -29.12 -35.18
C GLN A 184 11.83 -29.63 -35.61
N ALA A 185 11.63 -29.62 -36.92
CA ALA A 185 10.66 -30.45 -37.57
C ALA A 185 11.01 -31.90 -37.22
N ALA A 186 10.73 -32.30 -35.98
CA ALA A 186 10.44 -33.69 -35.69
C ALA A 186 9.20 -33.96 -36.54
N ALA A 187 9.45 -34.66 -37.65
CA ALA A 187 8.52 -35.05 -38.70
C ALA A 187 7.04 -34.90 -38.30
N VAL A 188 6.43 -33.78 -38.66
CA VAL A 188 5.00 -33.77 -38.91
C VAL A 188 4.85 -34.56 -40.20
N ALA A 189 4.76 -35.88 -40.08
CA ALA A 189 4.09 -36.67 -41.10
C ALA A 189 2.77 -35.94 -41.43
N PRO A 190 2.39 -35.80 -42.70
CA PRO A 190 1.12 -35.16 -43.04
C PRO A 190 0.04 -35.99 -42.36
N PHE A 191 -0.50 -35.49 -41.24
CA PHE A 191 -1.60 -36.15 -40.57
C PHE A 191 -2.78 -36.08 -41.52
N GLY A 192 -3.01 -37.21 -42.19
CA GLY A 192 -4.21 -37.46 -42.95
C GLY A 192 -5.41 -37.18 -42.06
N ARG A 193 -6.43 -36.61 -42.68
CA ARG A 193 -7.77 -36.49 -42.11
C ARG A 193 -8.18 -37.84 -41.53
N ILE A 194 -8.15 -37.95 -40.21
CA ILE A 194 -8.96 -38.92 -39.47
C ILE A 194 -9.93 -38.09 -38.66
N ALA A 195 -11.20 -38.18 -39.09
CA ALA A 195 -12.33 -37.72 -38.32
C ALA A 195 -12.40 -38.47 -36.98
N THR A 196 -12.99 -37.80 -35.98
CA THR A 196 -13.43 -38.33 -34.68
C THR A 196 -12.34 -38.69 -33.67
N SER A 197 -11.63 -37.69 -33.16
CA SER A 197 -11.42 -37.60 -31.71
C SER A 197 -12.15 -36.36 -31.22
N THR A 198 -12.97 -36.52 -30.19
CA THR A 198 -13.78 -35.47 -29.57
C THR A 198 -13.01 -34.16 -29.45
N PRO A 199 -13.61 -33.00 -29.80
CA PRO A 199 -13.03 -31.71 -29.45
C PRO A 199 -12.71 -31.72 -27.97
N VAL A 200 -11.46 -31.40 -27.59
CA VAL A 200 -11.21 -30.89 -26.25
C VAL A 200 -12.20 -29.72 -26.09
N PRO A 201 -13.08 -29.72 -25.08
CA PRO A 201 -13.99 -28.61 -24.88
C PRO A 201 -13.16 -27.33 -24.82
N PRO A 202 -13.63 -26.20 -25.39
CA PRO A 202 -13.05 -24.91 -25.04
C PRO A 202 -12.98 -24.82 -23.52
N PRO A 203 -11.94 -24.20 -22.93
CA PRO A 203 -11.84 -24.05 -21.48
C PRO A 203 -13.20 -23.59 -20.96
N THR A 204 -13.81 -24.40 -20.10
CA THR A 204 -15.17 -24.20 -19.60
C THR A 204 -15.23 -23.11 -18.51
N GLY A 205 -14.15 -22.37 -18.34
CA GLY A 205 -14.03 -21.21 -17.46
C GLY A 205 -14.15 -19.90 -18.23
N ALA A 206 -14.57 -18.84 -17.54
CA ALA A 206 -14.41 -17.49 -18.06
C ALA A 206 -12.92 -17.18 -18.22
N ALA A 207 -12.57 -16.39 -19.24
CA ALA A 207 -11.20 -15.90 -19.42
C ALA A 207 -10.71 -15.20 -18.14
N ASP A 208 -9.46 -15.43 -17.78
CA ASP A 208 -8.87 -14.79 -16.62
C ASP A 208 -8.74 -13.28 -16.84
N SER A 209 -8.91 -12.52 -15.75
CA SER A 209 -8.73 -11.08 -15.80
C SER A 209 -7.27 -10.76 -16.09
N SER A 210 -7.02 -9.89 -17.05
CA SER A 210 -5.67 -9.42 -17.37
C SER A 210 -5.11 -8.39 -16.38
N ASP A 211 -5.55 -8.46 -15.12
CA ASP A 211 -5.10 -7.66 -13.98
C ASP A 211 -4.04 -8.43 -13.16
N SER A 212 -3.89 -9.73 -13.40
CA SER A 212 -2.81 -10.55 -12.82
C SER A 212 -2.16 -11.45 -13.87
N PHE A 213 -0.86 -11.71 -13.71
CA PHE A 213 -0.17 -12.83 -14.37
C PHE A 213 0.33 -13.80 -13.31
N ASP A 214 0.07 -15.09 -13.53
CA ASP A 214 0.46 -16.14 -12.61
C ASP A 214 1.89 -16.60 -12.89
N LEU A 215 2.78 -16.40 -11.90
CA LEU A 215 4.18 -16.77 -12.00
C LEU A 215 4.46 -18.03 -11.18
N LEU A 216 5.05 -19.03 -11.83
CA LEU A 216 5.70 -20.17 -11.22
C LEU A 216 7.21 -19.92 -11.15
N LEU A 217 7.79 -20.01 -9.96
CA LEU A 217 9.22 -19.86 -9.77
C LEU A 217 9.88 -21.20 -9.41
N TYR A 218 11.00 -21.50 -10.02
CA TYR A 218 11.89 -22.57 -9.60
C TYR A 218 13.21 -21.97 -9.14
N TYR A 219 13.85 -22.63 -8.18
CA TYR A 219 15.22 -22.32 -7.79
C TYR A 219 16.02 -23.60 -7.62
N THR A 220 17.28 -23.58 -8.03
CA THR A 220 18.17 -24.73 -7.89
C THR A 220 18.70 -24.85 -6.45
N THR A 221 19.19 -26.03 -6.09
CA THR A 221 19.87 -26.24 -4.81
C THR A 221 21.06 -25.28 -4.59
N PRO A 222 21.94 -24.99 -5.58
CA PRO A 222 22.95 -23.94 -5.45
C PRO A 222 22.39 -22.57 -5.06
N VAL A 223 21.24 -22.14 -5.61
CA VAL A 223 20.58 -20.89 -5.21
C VAL A 223 20.10 -20.98 -3.76
N LYS A 224 19.38 -22.04 -3.39
CA LYS A 224 18.90 -22.24 -2.01
C LYS A 224 20.06 -22.19 -1.00
N ASN A 225 21.18 -22.81 -1.34
CA ASN A 225 22.39 -22.85 -0.52
C ASN A 225 23.10 -21.49 -0.39
N ARG A 226 22.63 -20.42 -1.04
CA ARG A 226 23.11 -19.06 -0.77
C ARG A 226 22.45 -18.42 0.45
N PHE A 227 21.26 -18.89 0.82
CA PHE A 227 20.48 -18.32 1.92
C PHE A 227 20.79 -19.01 3.26
N PRO A 228 20.76 -18.26 4.37
CA PRO A 228 20.98 -18.82 5.70
C PRO A 228 19.84 -19.73 6.16
N THR A 229 18.61 -19.42 5.77
CA THR A 229 17.39 -20.15 6.16
C THR A 229 16.37 -20.14 5.01
N GLN A 230 15.38 -21.04 5.09
CA GLN A 230 14.24 -21.00 4.16
C GLN A 230 13.46 -19.68 4.27
N ALA A 231 13.33 -19.12 5.48
CA ALA A 231 12.70 -17.83 5.69
C ALA A 231 13.42 -16.68 4.96
N ALA A 232 14.76 -16.70 4.92
CA ALA A 232 15.53 -15.72 4.15
C ALA A 232 15.29 -15.87 2.63
N LEU A 233 15.23 -17.09 2.11
CA LEU A 233 14.88 -17.34 0.70
C LEU A 233 13.44 -16.87 0.39
N ASN A 234 12.48 -17.13 1.27
CA ASN A 234 11.10 -16.69 1.10
C ASN A 234 10.97 -15.16 1.17
N ALA A 235 11.72 -14.49 2.05
CA ALA A 235 11.80 -13.03 2.11
C ALA A 235 12.39 -12.45 0.82
N PHE A 236 13.46 -13.03 0.28
CA PHE A 236 14.06 -12.69 -1.01
C PHE A 236 13.07 -12.84 -2.18
N ILE A 237 12.34 -13.97 -2.24
CA ILE A 237 11.30 -14.19 -3.26
C ILE A 237 10.21 -13.13 -3.11
N THR A 238 9.75 -12.86 -1.90
CA THR A 238 8.73 -11.85 -1.59
C THR A 238 9.17 -10.45 -2.03
N ALA A 239 10.42 -10.05 -1.73
CA ALA A 239 11.00 -8.78 -2.17
C ALA A 239 11.04 -8.67 -3.70
N SER A 240 11.40 -9.78 -4.36
CA SER A 240 11.52 -9.81 -5.82
C SER A 240 10.17 -9.66 -6.53
N ILE A 241 9.11 -10.31 -6.02
CA ILE A 241 7.75 -10.13 -6.54
C ILE A 241 7.27 -8.69 -6.32
N ALA A 242 7.48 -8.15 -5.12
CA ALA A 242 7.14 -6.77 -4.80
C ALA A 242 7.90 -5.76 -5.67
N GLN A 243 9.14 -6.07 -6.06
CA GLN A 243 9.93 -5.24 -6.97
C GLN A 243 9.33 -5.22 -8.38
N VAL A 244 8.99 -6.38 -8.95
CA VAL A 244 8.32 -6.43 -10.27
C VAL A 244 7.00 -5.68 -10.24
N ASN A 245 6.21 -5.87 -9.17
CA ASN A 245 4.94 -5.17 -9.00
C ASN A 245 5.10 -3.66 -8.81
N SER A 246 6.22 -3.21 -8.22
CA SER A 246 6.59 -1.80 -8.14
C SER A 246 7.01 -1.23 -9.50
N VAL A 247 7.73 -2.00 -10.32
CA VAL A 247 8.03 -1.63 -11.71
C VAL A 247 6.74 -1.48 -12.53
N HIS A 248 5.80 -2.42 -12.40
CA HIS A 248 4.50 -2.32 -13.06
C HIS A 248 3.71 -1.08 -12.60
N ALA A 249 3.69 -0.81 -11.29
CA ALA A 249 3.04 0.37 -10.74
C ALA A 249 3.67 1.67 -11.24
N ALA A 250 4.99 1.78 -11.21
CA ALA A 250 5.73 2.94 -11.70
C ALA A 250 5.58 3.14 -13.21
N SER A 251 5.27 2.07 -13.95
CA SER A 251 4.96 2.10 -15.38
C SER A 251 3.47 2.35 -15.68
N ALA A 252 2.63 2.64 -14.69
CA ALA A 252 1.18 2.79 -14.86
C ALA A 252 0.49 1.58 -15.51
N LEU A 253 1.03 0.37 -15.29
CA LEU A 253 0.41 -0.87 -15.72
C LEU A 253 -0.60 -1.31 -14.64
N PRO A 254 -1.83 -1.72 -15.00
CA PRO A 254 -2.80 -2.24 -14.04
C PRO A 254 -2.45 -3.67 -13.59
N THR A 255 -1.78 -4.43 -14.46
CA THR A 255 -1.47 -5.85 -14.22
C THR A 255 -0.40 -6.04 -13.13
N ARG A 256 -0.55 -7.05 -12.28
CA ARG A 256 0.43 -7.44 -11.25
C ARG A 256 0.85 -8.90 -11.40
N ILE A 257 2.06 -9.24 -10.98
CA ILE A 257 2.51 -10.61 -10.85
C ILE A 257 1.93 -11.22 -9.57
N ARG A 258 1.33 -12.39 -9.69
CA ARG A 258 0.91 -13.24 -8.57
C ARG A 258 1.76 -14.49 -8.58
N LEU A 259 2.53 -14.71 -7.51
CA LEU A 259 3.31 -15.93 -7.37
C LEU A 259 2.37 -17.08 -6.98
N VAL A 260 2.24 -18.09 -7.85
CA VAL A 260 1.36 -19.25 -7.63
C VAL A 260 2.12 -20.45 -7.06
N GLY A 261 3.44 -20.42 -7.10
CA GLY A 261 4.31 -21.38 -6.44
C GLY A 261 5.78 -21.04 -6.59
N ALA A 262 6.59 -21.42 -5.61
CA ALA A 262 8.04 -21.45 -5.74
C ALA A 262 8.60 -22.77 -5.22
N TYR A 263 9.40 -23.46 -6.01
CA TYR A 263 9.89 -24.80 -5.69
C TYR A 263 11.39 -24.96 -5.90
N GLU A 264 12.02 -25.69 -4.98
CA GLU A 264 13.35 -26.23 -5.22
C GLU A 264 13.27 -27.29 -6.32
N THR A 265 14.23 -27.29 -7.24
CA THR A 265 14.38 -28.33 -8.26
C THR A 265 15.71 -29.06 -8.13
N SER A 266 15.72 -30.36 -8.46
CA SER A 266 16.92 -31.17 -8.62
C SER A 266 17.67 -30.90 -9.93
N TYR A 267 17.15 -30.01 -10.79
CA TYR A 267 17.80 -29.56 -12.01
C TYR A 267 19.23 -29.08 -11.73
N THR A 268 20.19 -29.57 -12.51
CA THR A 268 21.60 -29.17 -12.42
C THR A 268 21.87 -28.08 -13.47
N GLU A 269 22.32 -26.91 -12.99
CA GLU A 269 22.73 -25.77 -13.81
C GLU A 269 23.78 -26.18 -14.84
N SER A 270 23.63 -25.71 -16.09
CA SER A 270 24.63 -25.96 -17.13
C SER A 270 25.79 -24.96 -17.09
N GLY A 271 25.62 -23.84 -16.39
CA GLY A 271 26.53 -22.70 -16.44
C GLY A 271 26.32 -21.79 -17.66
N ASP A 272 25.28 -22.06 -18.46
CA ASP A 272 24.82 -21.25 -19.59
C ASP A 272 23.29 -21.15 -19.54
N ILE A 273 22.79 -19.96 -19.23
CA ILE A 273 21.35 -19.76 -19.02
C ILE A 273 20.52 -19.98 -20.29
N ASN A 274 21.11 -19.89 -21.49
CA ASN A 274 20.39 -20.21 -22.73
C ASN A 274 20.12 -21.72 -22.81
N ILE A 275 21.11 -22.54 -22.46
CA ILE A 275 20.96 -23.99 -22.39
C ILE A 275 19.94 -24.36 -21.31
N ASP A 276 20.02 -23.72 -20.13
CA ASP A 276 19.08 -23.95 -19.03
C ASP A 276 17.64 -23.60 -19.44
N GLY A 277 17.45 -22.47 -20.13
CA GLY A 277 16.15 -22.03 -20.62
C GLY A 277 15.53 -22.99 -21.65
N VAL A 278 16.34 -23.53 -22.56
CA VAL A 278 15.89 -24.57 -23.51
C VAL A 278 15.51 -25.85 -22.78
N ARG A 279 16.27 -26.25 -21.76
CA ARG A 279 16.00 -27.49 -21.01
C ARG A 279 14.73 -27.40 -20.18
N ILE A 280 14.47 -26.31 -19.46
CA ILE A 280 13.21 -26.15 -18.72
C ILE A 280 12.01 -26.05 -19.65
N THR A 281 12.17 -25.41 -20.82
CA THR A 281 11.09 -25.31 -21.81
C THR A 281 10.68 -26.70 -22.32
N ASN A 282 11.63 -27.61 -22.52
CA ASN A 282 11.39 -28.96 -23.01
C ASN A 282 11.15 -30.01 -21.90
N SER A 283 11.15 -29.61 -20.62
CA SER A 283 10.98 -30.54 -19.51
C SER A 283 9.52 -30.80 -19.17
N LEU A 284 9.08 -32.05 -19.33
CA LEU A 284 7.72 -32.47 -18.99
C LEU A 284 7.37 -32.23 -17.51
N GLU A 285 8.34 -32.31 -16.60
CA GLU A 285 8.11 -32.09 -15.17
C GLU A 285 7.76 -30.63 -14.86
N PHE A 286 8.49 -29.70 -15.46
CA PHE A 286 8.28 -28.27 -15.30
C PHE A 286 6.94 -27.86 -15.93
N GLN A 287 6.67 -28.34 -17.15
CA GLN A 287 5.40 -28.07 -17.85
C GLN A 287 4.20 -28.66 -17.09
N ALA A 288 4.29 -29.89 -16.58
CA ALA A 288 3.21 -30.50 -15.80
C ALA A 288 2.88 -29.72 -14.52
N THR A 289 3.89 -29.16 -13.84
CA THR A 289 3.66 -28.33 -12.66
C THR A 289 3.06 -26.99 -13.03
N ARG A 290 3.52 -26.38 -14.12
CA ARG A 290 2.95 -25.15 -14.68
C ARG A 290 1.47 -25.31 -15.01
N ASP A 291 1.11 -26.38 -15.73
CA ASP A 291 -0.27 -26.73 -16.05
C ASP A 291 -1.12 -26.96 -14.80
N ARG A 292 -0.57 -27.69 -13.82
CA ARG A 292 -1.26 -27.98 -12.55
C ARG A 292 -1.58 -26.73 -11.75
N LEU A 293 -0.72 -25.71 -11.80
CA LEU A 293 -0.90 -24.46 -11.05
C LEU A 293 -1.58 -23.37 -11.88
N GLY A 294 -1.72 -23.56 -13.19
CA GLY A 294 -2.26 -22.54 -14.08
C GLY A 294 -1.34 -21.33 -14.22
N ALA A 295 -0.02 -21.55 -14.20
CA ALA A 295 0.94 -20.45 -14.25
C ALA A 295 1.16 -19.94 -15.69
N ASP A 296 0.84 -18.68 -15.92
CA ASP A 296 1.06 -17.97 -17.18
C ASP A 296 2.52 -17.82 -17.55
N LEU A 297 3.39 -17.67 -16.55
CA LEU A 297 4.83 -17.42 -16.71
C LEU A 297 5.62 -18.38 -15.81
N MET A 298 6.81 -18.78 -16.26
CA MET A 298 7.72 -19.61 -15.45
C MET A 298 9.14 -19.06 -15.45
N THR A 299 9.75 -18.93 -14.26
CA THR A 299 11.15 -18.51 -14.12
C THR A 299 11.97 -19.55 -13.37
N LEU A 300 13.16 -19.90 -13.88
CA LEU A 300 14.18 -20.65 -13.14
C LEU A 300 15.26 -19.70 -12.60
N LEU A 301 15.53 -19.77 -11.30
CA LEU A 301 16.68 -19.12 -10.69
C LEU A 301 17.88 -20.06 -10.70
N VAL A 302 18.99 -19.57 -11.25
CA VAL A 302 20.28 -20.24 -11.23
C VAL A 302 21.31 -19.43 -10.45
N SER A 303 22.38 -20.07 -10.02
CA SER A 303 23.38 -19.45 -9.17
C SER A 303 24.43 -18.67 -9.97
N SER A 304 24.72 -19.04 -11.21
CA SER A 304 25.74 -18.34 -12.00
C SER A 304 25.59 -18.52 -13.51
N ASP A 305 25.95 -17.46 -14.21
CA ASP A 305 26.36 -17.45 -15.62
C ASP A 305 27.55 -16.48 -15.72
N PRO A 306 28.59 -16.79 -16.50
CA PRO A 306 29.80 -15.96 -16.55
C PRO A 306 29.61 -14.64 -17.32
N ALA A 307 28.57 -14.52 -18.15
CA ALA A 307 28.42 -13.42 -19.10
C ALA A 307 27.09 -12.68 -19.00
N ASN A 308 26.05 -13.32 -18.46
CA ASN A 308 24.69 -12.79 -18.53
C ASN A 308 23.99 -12.81 -17.16
N SER A 309 23.05 -11.90 -16.93
CA SER A 309 22.21 -11.89 -15.72
C SER A 309 20.87 -12.60 -15.89
N GLY A 310 20.44 -12.86 -17.13
CA GLY A 310 19.12 -13.38 -17.41
C GLY A 310 18.91 -13.71 -18.88
N THR A 311 17.90 -14.54 -19.14
CA THR A 311 17.41 -14.82 -20.49
C THR A 311 15.96 -15.27 -20.51
N ALA A 312 15.22 -14.76 -21.47
CA ALA A 312 13.83 -15.09 -21.69
C ALA A 312 13.56 -15.39 -23.16
N LEU A 313 12.49 -16.13 -23.40
CA LEU A 313 11.92 -16.15 -24.74
C LEU A 313 10.99 -14.96 -24.92
N THR A 314 11.33 -14.09 -25.87
CA THR A 314 10.49 -12.95 -26.22
C THR A 314 9.20 -13.41 -26.93
N MET A 315 8.04 -12.87 -26.51
CA MET A 315 6.79 -13.10 -27.21
C MET A 315 6.89 -12.60 -28.66
N PRO A 316 6.65 -13.47 -29.67
CA PRO A 316 6.71 -13.08 -31.06
C PRO A 316 5.51 -12.21 -31.44
N ALA A 317 5.63 -11.48 -32.54
CA ALA A 317 4.48 -10.84 -33.18
C ALA A 317 3.41 -11.90 -33.54
N ASN A 318 2.14 -11.57 -33.35
CA ASN A 318 0.99 -12.45 -33.62
C ASN A 318 1.03 -13.78 -32.84
N ALA A 319 1.55 -13.77 -31.61
CA ALA A 319 1.57 -14.96 -30.75
C ALA A 319 0.18 -15.59 -30.62
N VAL A 320 0.11 -16.89 -30.89
CA VAL A 320 -1.06 -17.72 -30.63
C VAL A 320 -0.88 -18.36 -29.26
N ILE A 321 -1.88 -18.22 -28.38
CA ILE A 321 -1.83 -18.71 -26.98
C ILE A 321 -1.32 -20.15 -26.91
N ALA A 322 -1.93 -21.07 -27.67
CA ALA A 322 -1.58 -22.49 -27.65
C ALA A 322 -0.12 -22.78 -28.03
N ASP A 323 0.47 -21.97 -28.91
CA ASP A 323 1.86 -22.15 -29.35
C ASP A 323 2.86 -21.48 -28.40
N TYR A 324 2.47 -20.36 -27.80
CA TYR A 324 3.36 -19.55 -26.96
C TYR A 324 3.36 -19.95 -25.48
N ALA A 325 2.23 -20.47 -24.98
CA ALA A 325 2.06 -20.88 -23.59
C ALA A 325 3.26 -21.70 -23.06
N PRO A 326 3.67 -22.84 -23.66
CA PRO A 326 4.77 -23.64 -23.10
C PRO A 326 6.14 -22.94 -23.16
N LEU A 327 6.25 -21.87 -23.95
CA LEU A 327 7.50 -21.18 -24.24
C LEU A 327 7.73 -19.91 -23.40
N ALA A 328 6.71 -19.40 -22.70
CA ALA A 328 6.82 -18.18 -21.90
C ALA A 328 7.60 -18.42 -20.58
N ASN A 329 8.89 -18.73 -20.74
CA ASN A 329 9.83 -19.07 -19.68
C ASN A 329 11.03 -18.12 -19.68
N SER A 330 11.57 -17.91 -18.49
CA SER A 330 12.81 -17.16 -18.24
C SER A 330 13.76 -17.92 -17.31
N VAL A 331 15.04 -17.57 -17.39
CA VAL A 331 16.08 -17.98 -16.46
C VAL A 331 16.73 -16.71 -15.94
N VAL A 332 16.93 -16.60 -14.63
CA VAL A 332 17.58 -15.44 -14.01
C VAL A 332 18.70 -15.88 -13.09
N VAL A 333 19.83 -15.19 -13.17
CA VAL A 333 20.97 -15.39 -12.27
C VAL A 333 20.72 -14.67 -10.95
N HIS A 334 20.81 -15.40 -9.86
CA HIS A 334 20.76 -14.82 -8.53
C HIS A 334 22.13 -14.21 -8.17
N TYR A 335 22.15 -12.92 -7.80
CA TYR A 335 23.35 -12.24 -7.29
C TYR A 335 23.26 -12.05 -5.77
N PRO A 336 24.22 -12.59 -4.98
CA PRO A 336 24.15 -12.55 -3.52
C PRO A 336 24.17 -11.12 -2.95
N ALA A 337 24.82 -10.18 -3.63
CA ALA A 337 24.95 -8.80 -3.17
C ALA A 337 23.67 -7.97 -3.33
N ILE A 338 22.77 -8.36 -4.25
CA ILE A 338 21.65 -7.50 -4.64
C ILE A 338 20.41 -7.72 -3.75
N GLY A 339 20.22 -8.93 -3.21
CA GLY A 339 19.09 -9.22 -2.30
C GLY A 339 17.74 -9.37 -3.01
N TYR A 340 17.64 -9.10 -4.31
CA TYR A 340 16.43 -9.38 -5.08
C TYR A 340 16.81 -9.81 -6.50
N ILE A 341 15.84 -10.38 -7.23
CA ILE A 341 16.06 -10.82 -8.61
C ILE A 341 16.09 -9.58 -9.52
N ALA A 342 17.28 -8.99 -9.67
CA ALA A 342 17.49 -7.73 -10.38
C ALA A 342 16.93 -7.73 -11.81
N SER A 343 17.09 -8.85 -12.53
CA SER A 343 16.64 -8.99 -13.92
C SER A 343 15.24 -9.57 -14.06
N LEU A 344 14.50 -9.88 -12.97
CA LEU A 344 13.20 -10.56 -13.11
C LEU A 344 12.21 -9.73 -13.94
N ALA A 345 12.07 -8.45 -13.63
CA ALA A 345 11.16 -7.56 -14.37
C ALA A 345 11.56 -7.46 -15.86
N HIS A 346 12.87 -7.49 -16.15
CA HIS A 346 13.40 -7.47 -17.51
C HIS A 346 13.03 -8.74 -18.26
N GLU A 347 13.30 -9.90 -17.69
CA GLU A 347 13.03 -11.20 -18.32
C GLU A 347 11.54 -11.45 -18.51
N LEU A 348 10.72 -11.11 -17.52
CA LEU A 348 9.27 -11.16 -17.69
C LEU A 348 8.81 -10.16 -18.76
N GLY A 349 9.47 -9.01 -18.89
CA GLY A 349 9.28 -8.04 -19.98
C GLY A 349 9.37 -8.69 -21.36
N HIS A 350 10.41 -9.49 -21.60
CA HIS A 350 10.53 -10.28 -22.82
C HIS A 350 9.37 -11.26 -22.98
N ASN A 351 9.00 -12.01 -21.93
CA ASN A 351 7.84 -12.91 -22.00
C ASN A 351 6.52 -12.17 -22.30
N MET A 352 6.43 -10.88 -21.98
CA MET A 352 5.31 -9.99 -22.31
C MET A 352 5.44 -9.33 -23.70
N GLY A 353 6.52 -9.59 -24.44
CA GLY A 353 6.75 -9.10 -25.80
C GLY A 353 7.59 -7.83 -25.91
N CYS A 354 8.22 -7.40 -24.81
CA CYS A 354 9.15 -6.28 -24.79
C CYS A 354 10.52 -6.70 -25.35
N MET A 355 11.27 -5.73 -25.84
CA MET A 355 12.61 -5.92 -26.41
C MET A 355 13.55 -4.81 -25.93
N HIS A 356 14.86 -5.02 -26.12
CA HIS A 356 15.88 -4.05 -25.73
C HIS A 356 15.75 -2.70 -26.47
N GLU A 357 16.56 -1.72 -26.11
CA GLU A 357 16.64 -0.46 -26.85
C GLU A 357 17.14 -0.65 -28.28
N PRO A 358 16.79 0.27 -29.21
CA PRO A 358 17.30 0.21 -30.58
C PRO A 358 18.84 0.19 -30.62
N GLY A 359 19.40 -0.73 -31.40
CA GLY A 359 20.85 -0.90 -31.55
C GLY A 359 21.48 -1.88 -30.57
N ASN A 360 20.74 -2.36 -29.56
CA ASN A 360 21.15 -3.46 -28.69
C ASN A 360 20.36 -4.77 -28.93
N ASN A 361 19.45 -4.78 -29.91
CA ASN A 361 18.61 -5.94 -30.25
C ASN A 361 18.75 -6.36 -31.74
N PRO A 362 18.36 -7.60 -32.10
CA PRO A 362 18.20 -8.07 -33.47
C PRO A 362 16.76 -7.90 -34.00
N GLY A 363 15.79 -7.41 -33.21
CA GLY A 363 14.37 -7.37 -33.61
C GLY A 363 13.48 -6.41 -32.82
N ASN A 364 12.19 -6.34 -33.20
CA ASN A 364 11.25 -5.33 -32.68
C ASN A 364 10.51 -5.73 -31.39
N GLY A 365 10.49 -7.01 -31.01
CA GLY A 365 9.56 -7.57 -30.00
C GLY A 365 8.20 -7.90 -30.61
N ALA A 366 7.13 -7.92 -29.80
CA ALA A 366 5.78 -8.24 -30.26
C ALA A 366 5.18 -7.18 -31.22
N PHE A 367 5.63 -5.93 -31.11
CA PHE A 367 5.20 -4.80 -31.94
C PHE A 367 6.38 -3.91 -32.33
N PRO A 368 6.28 -3.10 -33.39
CA PRO A 368 7.34 -2.15 -33.78
C PRO A 368 7.76 -1.13 -32.72
N TYR A 369 6.95 -0.95 -31.66
CA TYR A 369 7.22 -0.03 -30.55
C TYR A 369 7.63 -0.74 -29.25
N SER A 370 7.82 -2.06 -29.24
CA SER A 370 8.19 -2.84 -28.04
C SER A 370 9.67 -2.69 -27.67
N GLN A 371 10.17 -1.46 -27.61
CA GLN A 371 11.60 -1.17 -27.49
C GLN A 371 11.92 -0.46 -26.19
N GLY A 372 13.04 -0.83 -25.57
CA GLY A 372 13.62 -0.11 -24.43
C GLY A 372 14.01 1.33 -24.79
N PHE A 373 14.17 2.17 -23.77
CA PHE A 373 14.52 3.58 -23.94
C PHE A 373 15.75 3.98 -23.14
N VAL A 374 16.59 4.80 -23.77
CA VAL A 374 17.79 5.42 -23.20
C VAL A 374 17.70 6.92 -23.47
N ASP A 375 17.77 7.71 -22.40
CA ASP A 375 17.90 9.17 -22.48
C ASP A 375 19.34 9.58 -22.15
N SER A 376 20.11 9.87 -23.19
CA SER A 376 21.50 10.30 -23.05
C SER A 376 21.66 11.75 -22.59
N VAL A 377 20.60 12.56 -22.68
CA VAL A 377 20.57 13.97 -22.25
C VAL A 377 20.32 14.03 -20.74
N ASN A 378 19.26 13.37 -20.28
CA ASN A 378 18.84 13.36 -18.88
C ASN A 378 19.46 12.22 -18.06
N LYS A 379 20.33 11.41 -18.70
CA LYS A 379 21.19 10.40 -18.06
C LYS A 379 20.40 9.29 -17.35
N PHE A 380 19.47 8.66 -18.05
CA PHE A 380 18.78 7.47 -17.53
C PHE A 380 18.41 6.47 -18.62
N TRP A 381 18.05 5.24 -18.23
CA TRP A 381 17.49 4.23 -19.14
C TRP A 381 16.46 3.33 -18.44
N THR A 382 15.50 2.81 -19.20
CA THR A 382 14.37 2.00 -18.71
C THR A 382 14.75 0.54 -18.44
N VAL A 383 13.85 -0.22 -17.79
CA VAL A 383 14.04 -1.64 -17.42
C VAL A 383 14.52 -2.51 -18.58
N MET A 384 14.00 -2.30 -19.78
CA MET A 384 14.37 -3.07 -20.98
C MET A 384 15.56 -2.45 -21.73
N ALA A 385 16.46 -1.73 -21.07
CA ALA A 385 17.60 -1.09 -21.74
C ALA A 385 18.89 -1.21 -20.95
N TYR A 386 20.04 -1.12 -21.64
CA TYR A 386 21.38 -1.18 -21.02
C TYR A 386 22.16 0.13 -21.11
N GLY A 387 21.53 1.19 -21.63
CA GLY A 387 22.19 2.48 -21.74
C GLY A 387 23.35 2.47 -22.74
N THR A 388 23.33 1.59 -23.74
CA THR A 388 24.42 1.41 -24.72
C THR A 388 24.81 2.70 -25.46
N THR A 389 23.85 3.59 -25.68
CA THR A 389 24.06 4.91 -26.30
C THR A 389 24.35 6.02 -25.30
N CYS A 390 24.39 5.69 -24.00
CA CYS A 390 24.51 6.64 -22.91
C CYS A 390 25.95 6.83 -22.46
N GLN A 391 26.58 7.92 -22.90
CA GLN A 391 27.90 8.30 -22.41
C GLN A 391 27.81 8.88 -20.98
N GLY A 392 28.62 8.35 -20.06
CA GLY A 392 28.75 8.85 -18.68
C GLY A 392 27.91 8.09 -17.64
N ALA A 393 27.44 8.79 -16.61
CA ALA A 393 26.82 8.24 -15.40
C ALA A 393 25.28 8.11 -15.47
N CYS A 394 24.74 7.60 -16.57
CA CYS A 394 23.31 7.30 -16.67
C CYS A 394 22.86 6.21 -15.69
N VAL A 395 21.65 6.33 -15.16
CA VAL A 395 21.14 5.41 -14.13
C VAL A 395 19.97 4.57 -14.67
N PRO A 396 19.87 3.28 -14.27
CA PRO A 396 18.69 2.49 -14.57
C PRO A 396 17.49 3.03 -13.79
N VAL A 397 16.32 3.07 -14.44
CA VAL A 397 15.04 3.41 -13.81
C VAL A 397 14.12 2.20 -13.83
N ASP A 398 13.39 2.02 -12.73
CA ASP A 398 12.48 0.88 -12.52
C ASP A 398 11.12 1.15 -13.21
N GLN A 399 11.15 1.51 -14.50
CA GLN A 399 9.98 1.72 -15.36
C GLN A 399 10.20 1.10 -16.74
N PHE A 400 9.13 0.55 -17.33
CA PHE A 400 9.07 0.24 -18.76
C PHE A 400 8.94 1.53 -19.58
N SER A 401 9.47 1.52 -20.80
CA SER A 401 9.44 2.68 -21.68
C SER A 401 8.01 3.09 -22.05
N SER A 402 7.78 4.40 -22.09
CA SER A 402 6.49 5.01 -22.42
C SER A 402 6.69 6.49 -22.76
N PRO A 403 6.05 7.03 -23.83
CA PRO A 403 6.12 8.45 -24.16
C PRO A 403 5.30 9.34 -23.22
N VAL A 404 4.48 8.76 -22.33
CA VAL A 404 3.58 9.51 -21.44
C VAL A 404 3.94 9.42 -19.96
N ASN A 405 4.62 8.34 -19.54
CA ASN A 405 5.15 8.25 -18.17
C ASN A 405 6.39 9.13 -18.05
N LEU A 406 6.57 9.72 -16.87
CA LEU A 406 7.66 10.64 -16.59
C LEU A 406 8.60 10.10 -15.51
N TYR A 407 9.89 10.36 -15.70
CA TYR A 407 10.92 10.24 -14.68
C TYR A 407 11.56 11.61 -14.49
N GLN A 408 11.44 12.20 -13.29
CA GLN A 408 11.95 13.54 -12.98
C GLN A 408 11.46 14.61 -13.98
N GLY A 409 10.20 14.50 -14.41
CA GLY A 409 9.58 15.40 -15.39
C GLY A 409 9.91 15.11 -16.86
N HIS A 410 10.72 14.10 -17.17
CA HIS A 410 11.10 13.74 -18.54
C HIS A 410 10.42 12.44 -19.00
N PRO A 411 9.90 12.38 -20.24
CA PRO A 411 9.32 11.15 -20.78
C PRO A 411 10.31 9.98 -20.76
N VAL A 412 9.85 8.81 -20.34
CA VAL A 412 10.66 7.58 -20.32
C VAL A 412 10.55 6.77 -21.61
N GLY A 413 10.29 7.42 -22.74
CA GLY A 413 10.08 6.73 -24.00
C GLY A 413 9.71 7.65 -25.16
N THR A 414 9.50 7.02 -26.31
CA THR A 414 9.08 7.68 -27.55
C THR A 414 7.92 6.91 -28.16
N ALA A 415 7.34 7.40 -29.27
CA ALA A 415 6.28 6.68 -29.97
C ALA A 415 6.70 5.28 -30.48
N THR A 416 8.01 5.04 -30.64
CA THR A 416 8.59 3.75 -31.08
C THR A 416 9.31 3.02 -29.94
N GLN A 417 9.30 3.55 -28.73
CA GLN A 417 9.92 2.97 -27.53
C GLN A 417 8.90 3.06 -26.39
N ASP A 418 7.95 2.13 -26.42
CA ASP A 418 6.72 2.12 -25.61
C ASP A 418 6.40 0.69 -25.17
N ASN A 419 7.26 0.11 -24.34
CA ASN A 419 7.07 -1.21 -23.74
C ASN A 419 5.83 -1.26 -22.84
N GLN A 420 5.44 -0.14 -22.22
CA GLN A 420 4.18 -0.05 -21.49
C GLN A 420 3.01 -0.40 -22.40
N ARG A 421 2.89 0.23 -23.56
CA ARG A 421 1.83 -0.07 -24.53
C ARG A 421 1.90 -1.51 -25.01
N THR A 422 3.10 -2.07 -25.18
CA THR A 422 3.27 -3.49 -25.52
C THR A 422 2.62 -4.38 -24.48
N ILE A 423 2.94 -4.20 -23.19
CA ILE A 423 2.35 -5.00 -22.11
C ILE A 423 0.84 -4.79 -22.04
N MET A 424 0.34 -3.56 -22.22
CA MET A 424 -1.11 -3.28 -22.27
C MET A 424 -1.83 -4.03 -23.39
N ASN A 425 -1.16 -4.27 -24.52
CA ASN A 425 -1.74 -4.98 -25.66
C ASN A 425 -1.57 -6.50 -25.57
N THR A 426 -0.54 -6.99 -24.89
CA THR A 426 -0.31 -8.44 -24.71
C THR A 426 -0.91 -9.00 -23.43
N ARG A 427 -1.31 -8.17 -22.45
CA ARG A 427 -1.78 -8.64 -21.14
C ARG A 427 -2.92 -9.66 -21.20
N SER A 428 -3.85 -9.54 -22.13
CA SER A 428 -4.93 -10.54 -22.24
C SER A 428 -4.43 -11.87 -22.79
N ILE A 429 -3.40 -11.85 -23.64
CA ILE A 429 -2.73 -13.06 -24.13
C ILE A 429 -1.95 -13.70 -22.98
N VAL A 430 -1.13 -12.92 -22.28
CA VAL A 430 -0.27 -13.41 -21.19
C VAL A 430 -1.11 -14.00 -20.06
N ALA A 431 -2.15 -13.29 -19.58
CA ALA A 431 -3.01 -13.76 -18.48
C ALA A 431 -3.89 -14.97 -18.84
N ASN A 432 -3.89 -15.41 -20.10
CA ASN A 432 -4.66 -16.56 -20.55
C ASN A 432 -3.75 -17.60 -21.21
N LEU A 433 -2.44 -17.58 -20.92
CA LEU A 433 -1.53 -18.63 -21.37
C LEU A 433 -1.86 -19.95 -20.67
N HIS A 434 -2.23 -19.89 -19.39
CA HIS A 434 -2.83 -21.00 -18.68
C HIS A 434 -4.04 -20.49 -17.89
N GLN A 435 -5.10 -21.29 -17.81
CA GLN A 435 -6.22 -20.93 -16.95
C GLN A 435 -5.77 -20.99 -15.48
N SER A 436 -5.90 -19.88 -14.77
CA SER A 436 -5.60 -19.75 -13.35
C SER A 436 -6.33 -20.83 -12.55
N THR A 437 -5.58 -21.65 -11.83
CA THR A 437 -6.16 -22.62 -10.89
C THR A 437 -6.47 -21.99 -9.55
N ILE A 438 -5.89 -20.84 -9.27
CA ILE A 438 -6.30 -20.00 -8.16
C ILE A 438 -7.60 -19.32 -8.59
N ARG A 439 -8.71 -19.73 -7.98
CA ARG A 439 -10.03 -19.17 -8.30
C ARG A 439 -10.06 -17.72 -7.87
N THR A 440 -9.69 -16.83 -8.79
CA THR A 440 -9.77 -15.38 -8.62
C THR A 440 -11.15 -15.05 -8.11
N VAL A 441 -11.24 -14.59 -6.87
CA VAL A 441 -12.49 -14.07 -6.34
C VAL A 441 -12.73 -12.70 -7.00
N GLY A 442 -13.86 -12.56 -7.70
CA GLY A 442 -14.26 -11.33 -8.36
C GLY A 442 -14.61 -10.23 -7.35
N PRO A 443 -14.76 -8.97 -7.79
CA PRO A 443 -15.19 -7.89 -6.90
C PRO A 443 -16.61 -8.16 -6.36
N PRO A 444 -16.91 -7.74 -5.12
CA PRO A 444 -18.29 -7.63 -4.66
C PRO A 444 -19.09 -6.72 -5.60
N VAL A 445 -20.37 -7.05 -5.81
CA VAL A 445 -21.25 -6.29 -6.71
C VAL A 445 -22.28 -5.48 -5.93
N ASN A 446 -22.91 -4.49 -6.55
CA ASN A 446 -24.02 -3.73 -5.96
C ASN A 446 -23.69 -3.15 -4.56
N PHE A 447 -22.48 -2.64 -4.37
CA PHE A 447 -22.08 -2.07 -3.08
C PHE A 447 -22.88 -0.79 -2.81
N SER A 448 -23.48 -0.70 -1.62
CA SER A 448 -24.35 0.38 -1.18
C SER A 448 -24.14 0.68 0.30
N ALA A 449 -24.40 1.92 0.70
CA ALA A 449 -24.22 2.38 2.07
C ALA A 449 -25.37 3.31 2.49
N THR A 450 -25.82 3.19 3.73
CA THR A 450 -26.81 4.07 4.35
C THR A 450 -26.34 4.53 5.73
N ALA A 451 -26.77 5.72 6.15
CA ALA A 451 -26.50 6.26 7.48
C ALA A 451 -27.80 6.76 8.14
N SER A 452 -27.91 6.54 9.45
CA SER A 452 -28.96 7.08 10.32
C SER A 452 -28.29 7.67 11.56
N GLY A 453 -28.11 9.00 11.57
CA GLY A 453 -27.30 9.67 12.60
C GLY A 453 -25.83 9.27 12.48
N SER A 454 -25.28 8.65 13.52
CA SER A 454 -23.91 8.09 13.56
C SER A 454 -23.82 6.60 13.22
N ASP A 455 -24.96 5.97 12.97
CA ASP A 455 -25.04 4.54 12.67
C ASP A 455 -25.04 4.33 11.16
N ILE A 456 -24.23 3.40 10.67
CA ILE A 456 -24.10 3.09 9.25
C ILE A 456 -24.41 1.62 8.99
N THR A 457 -24.95 1.35 7.79
CA THR A 457 -25.14 0.00 7.26
C THR A 457 -24.58 -0.04 5.84
N LEU A 458 -23.72 -1.03 5.58
CA LEU A 458 -23.10 -1.32 4.29
C LEU A 458 -23.69 -2.64 3.77
N ASN A 459 -24.08 -2.69 2.50
CA ASN A 459 -24.62 -3.89 1.86
C ASN A 459 -23.99 -4.09 0.48
N TRP A 460 -23.77 -5.35 0.11
CA TRP A 460 -23.28 -5.73 -1.21
C TRP A 460 -23.84 -7.09 -1.63
N GLY A 461 -23.64 -7.44 -2.90
CA GLY A 461 -23.80 -8.79 -3.42
C GLY A 461 -22.47 -9.53 -3.46
N PRO A 462 -22.48 -10.87 -3.36
CA PRO A 462 -21.27 -11.67 -3.48
C PRO A 462 -20.66 -11.56 -4.89
N PRO A 463 -19.36 -11.86 -5.03
CA PRO A 463 -18.70 -11.94 -6.33
C PRO A 463 -19.43 -12.85 -7.32
N GLN A 464 -19.46 -12.47 -8.60
CA GLN A 464 -20.00 -13.30 -9.67
C GLN A 464 -19.03 -14.43 -10.10
N VAL A 465 -17.76 -14.30 -9.71
CA VAL A 465 -16.69 -15.26 -9.98
C VAL A 465 -15.99 -15.58 -8.66
N GLY A 466 -15.81 -16.86 -8.35
CA GLY A 466 -15.22 -17.29 -7.07
C GLY A 466 -16.14 -17.06 -5.86
N ALA A 467 -15.94 -17.85 -4.80
CA ALA A 467 -16.65 -17.66 -3.54
C ALA A 467 -15.80 -16.83 -2.59
N ALA A 468 -16.37 -15.78 -1.99
CA ALA A 468 -15.69 -15.04 -0.92
C ALA A 468 -15.74 -15.85 0.38
N ALA A 469 -14.60 -16.00 1.04
CA ALA A 469 -14.51 -16.47 2.42
C ALA A 469 -14.67 -15.32 3.43
N SER A 470 -14.28 -14.10 3.02
CA SER A 470 -14.46 -12.87 3.79
C SER A 470 -14.44 -11.62 2.89
N TYR A 471 -14.61 -10.42 3.45
CA TYR A 471 -14.55 -9.16 2.71
C TYR A 471 -13.65 -8.13 3.41
N ILE A 472 -12.94 -7.31 2.65
CA ILE A 472 -12.22 -6.14 3.16
C ILE A 472 -13.04 -4.89 2.86
N ILE A 473 -13.31 -4.07 3.86
CA ILE A 473 -13.97 -2.77 3.73
C ILE A 473 -12.90 -1.67 3.79
N GLU A 474 -12.82 -0.86 2.75
CA GLU A 474 -11.92 0.30 2.66
C GLU A 474 -12.74 1.59 2.69
N ALA A 475 -12.33 2.55 3.54
CA ALA A 475 -12.90 3.90 3.55
C ALA A 475 -11.82 4.98 3.49
N GLY A 476 -12.05 6.01 2.68
CA GLY A 476 -11.16 7.14 2.47
C GLY A 476 -11.82 8.50 2.63
N SER A 477 -11.00 9.54 2.76
CA SER A 477 -11.43 10.95 2.84
C SER A 477 -11.67 11.59 1.46
N GLN A 478 -11.32 10.89 0.39
CA GLN A 478 -11.48 11.31 -1.01
C GLN A 478 -11.60 10.05 -1.89
N THR A 479 -12.03 10.23 -3.13
CA THR A 479 -12.17 9.14 -4.11
C THR A 479 -10.90 8.31 -4.23
N GLY A 480 -11.03 6.98 -4.18
CA GLY A 480 -9.93 6.03 -4.33
C GLY A 480 -9.02 5.87 -3.10
N ALA A 481 -9.12 6.75 -2.09
CA ALA A 481 -8.33 6.62 -0.87
C ALA A 481 -8.88 5.50 0.05
N SER A 482 -8.02 4.96 0.91
CA SER A 482 -8.36 4.03 2.01
C SER A 482 -7.72 4.47 3.34
N ASN A 483 -7.43 5.78 3.45
CA ASN A 483 -6.62 6.38 4.51
C ASN A 483 -7.32 6.48 5.88
N LEU A 484 -8.65 6.27 5.93
CA LEU A 484 -9.43 6.31 7.17
C LEU A 484 -9.50 4.94 7.84
N THR A 485 -9.83 3.89 7.09
CA THR A 485 -9.81 2.51 7.60
C THR A 485 -9.74 1.48 6.47
N SER A 486 -9.16 0.32 6.79
CA SER A 486 -9.20 -0.90 5.99
C SER A 486 -9.22 -2.10 6.94
N PHE A 487 -10.30 -2.89 6.93
CA PHE A 487 -10.42 -4.05 7.81
C PHE A 487 -11.13 -5.21 7.12
N ASN A 488 -10.79 -6.44 7.53
CA ASN A 488 -11.43 -7.65 7.05
C ASN A 488 -12.64 -8.01 7.95
N THR A 489 -13.78 -8.32 7.36
CA THR A 489 -15.02 -8.74 8.06
C THR A 489 -14.91 -10.12 8.71
N GLY A 490 -13.96 -10.95 8.26
CA GLY A 490 -13.78 -12.33 8.75
C GLY A 490 -14.97 -13.25 8.49
N SER A 491 -15.91 -12.84 7.63
CA SER A 491 -17.20 -13.50 7.44
C SER A 491 -17.67 -13.40 5.99
N THR A 492 -18.40 -14.43 5.54
CA THR A 492 -19.05 -14.49 4.22
C THR A 492 -20.32 -13.64 4.14
N ALA A 493 -20.75 -13.01 5.25
CA ALA A 493 -21.88 -12.11 5.26
C ALA A 493 -21.67 -10.92 4.31
N THR A 494 -22.71 -10.55 3.56
CA THR A 494 -22.68 -9.46 2.59
C THR A 494 -23.27 -8.15 3.12
N THR A 495 -23.17 -7.98 4.44
CA THR A 495 -23.65 -6.80 5.17
C THR A 495 -22.73 -6.51 6.35
N PHE A 496 -22.56 -5.24 6.67
CA PHE A 496 -21.83 -4.77 7.85
C PHE A 496 -22.52 -3.53 8.42
N SER A 497 -22.75 -3.52 9.74
CA SER A 497 -23.34 -2.38 10.44
C SER A 497 -22.49 -2.00 11.64
N THR A 498 -22.31 -0.71 11.87
CA THR A 498 -21.60 -0.19 13.04
C THR A 498 -22.14 1.19 13.43
N GLY A 499 -21.97 1.55 14.70
CA GLY A 499 -22.40 2.83 15.26
C GLY A 499 -21.23 3.73 15.68
N GLY A 500 -21.55 4.97 16.03
CA GLY A 500 -20.55 5.93 16.52
C GLY A 500 -19.55 6.40 15.47
N VAL A 501 -19.91 6.34 14.19
CA VAL A 501 -19.07 6.86 13.11
C VAL A 501 -19.05 8.41 13.19
N PRO A 502 -17.88 9.05 13.20
CA PRO A 502 -17.79 10.51 13.26
C PRO A 502 -18.53 11.20 12.11
N GLN A 503 -18.91 12.46 12.31
CA GLN A 503 -19.51 13.27 11.26
C GLN A 503 -18.50 13.50 10.13
N GLY A 504 -18.91 13.30 8.87
CA GLY A 504 -18.04 13.51 7.73
C GLY A 504 -18.57 12.91 6.42
N VAL A 505 -17.81 13.11 5.35
CA VAL A 505 -18.02 12.49 4.04
C VAL A 505 -16.98 11.40 3.84
N TYR A 506 -17.43 10.21 3.47
CA TYR A 506 -16.61 9.00 3.36
C TYR A 506 -16.76 8.38 1.97
N PHE A 507 -15.65 7.93 1.40
CA PHE A 507 -15.59 7.21 0.12
C PHE A 507 -15.31 5.74 0.43
N ILE A 508 -16.29 4.86 0.22
CA ILE A 508 -16.28 3.49 0.76
C ILE A 508 -16.43 2.47 -0.37
N ARG A 509 -15.63 1.40 -0.32
CA ARG A 509 -15.70 0.25 -1.23
C ARG A 509 -15.37 -1.06 -0.51
N ALA A 510 -15.71 -2.19 -1.12
CA ALA A 510 -15.39 -3.52 -0.61
C ALA A 510 -14.55 -4.34 -1.59
N LYS A 511 -13.76 -5.27 -1.05
CA LYS A 511 -13.05 -6.33 -1.80
C LYS A 511 -13.44 -7.68 -1.20
N ALA A 512 -13.56 -8.71 -2.01
CA ALA A 512 -13.75 -10.07 -1.56
C ALA A 512 -12.41 -10.76 -1.31
N VAL A 513 -12.38 -11.68 -0.36
CA VAL A 513 -11.17 -12.41 0.02
C VAL A 513 -11.45 -13.91 0.00
N ASN A 514 -10.59 -14.70 -0.63
CA ASN A 514 -10.65 -16.16 -0.62
C ASN A 514 -9.25 -16.77 -0.62
N GLY A 515 -8.94 -17.65 0.34
CA GLY A 515 -7.66 -18.36 0.37
C GLY A 515 -6.41 -17.46 0.42
N GLY A 516 -6.51 -16.25 0.98
CA GLY A 516 -5.42 -15.26 1.01
C GLY A 516 -5.39 -14.31 -0.19
N GLU A 517 -6.21 -14.54 -1.22
CA GLU A 517 -6.38 -13.62 -2.34
C GLU A 517 -7.39 -12.52 -2.01
N THR A 518 -7.20 -11.35 -2.61
CA THR A 518 -8.14 -10.22 -2.52
C THR A 518 -8.55 -9.80 -3.93
N SER A 519 -9.86 -9.65 -4.17
CA SER A 519 -10.40 -9.19 -5.45
C SER A 519 -10.04 -7.73 -5.76
N PRO A 520 -10.26 -7.27 -7.00
CA PRO A 520 -10.49 -5.85 -7.28
C PRO A 520 -11.60 -5.26 -6.38
N ALA A 521 -11.64 -3.94 -6.24
CA ALA A 521 -12.69 -3.29 -5.47
C ALA A 521 -14.05 -3.30 -6.19
N SER A 522 -15.12 -3.28 -5.41
CA SER A 522 -16.47 -2.95 -5.87
C SER A 522 -16.56 -1.53 -6.43
N ASN A 523 -17.75 -1.12 -6.89
CA ASN A 523 -18.06 0.29 -7.04
C ASN A 523 -17.83 1.05 -5.71
N GLU A 524 -17.32 2.27 -5.79
CA GLU A 524 -17.14 3.16 -4.63
C GLU A 524 -18.40 3.99 -4.40
N VAL A 525 -18.79 4.14 -3.13
CA VAL A 525 -19.97 4.90 -2.69
C VAL A 525 -19.54 6.05 -1.80
N ILE A 526 -20.16 7.22 -2.01
CA ILE A 526 -19.99 8.39 -1.15
C ILE A 526 -21.08 8.36 -0.08
N LEU A 527 -20.69 8.25 1.19
CA LEU A 527 -21.58 8.26 2.34
C LEU A 527 -21.34 9.52 3.18
N THR A 528 -22.41 10.26 3.50
CA THR A 528 -22.34 11.36 4.46
C THR A 528 -22.93 10.91 5.79
N VAL A 529 -22.11 10.93 6.85
CA VAL A 529 -22.50 10.55 8.21
C VAL A 529 -22.74 11.81 9.03
N GLY A 530 -23.81 11.83 9.83
CA GLY A 530 -24.18 12.99 10.63
C GLY A 530 -24.81 14.15 9.84
N ALA A 531 -25.26 13.93 8.60
CA ALA A 531 -26.08 14.93 7.90
C ALA A 531 -27.46 15.04 8.55
N CYS A 532 -27.78 16.20 9.10
CA CYS A 532 -29.15 16.57 9.43
C CYS A 532 -29.94 16.82 8.13
N THR A 533 -31.20 16.39 8.07
CA THR A 533 -32.06 16.52 6.88
C THR A 533 -32.75 17.88 6.77
N GLY A 534 -32.57 18.75 7.77
CA GLY A 534 -33.11 20.10 7.86
C GLY A 534 -33.15 20.61 9.31
N PRO A 535 -33.51 21.90 9.54
CA PRO A 535 -33.80 22.41 10.87
C PRO A 535 -34.89 21.57 11.56
N PRO A 536 -34.88 21.41 12.90
CA PRO A 536 -35.90 20.64 13.58
C PRO A 536 -37.29 21.29 13.41
N PRO A 537 -38.38 20.51 13.53
CA PRO A 537 -39.73 21.08 13.64
C PRO A 537 -39.82 22.05 14.83
N PHE A 538 -40.71 23.03 14.75
CA PHE A 538 -40.96 23.95 15.86
C PHE A 538 -41.61 23.22 17.04
N VAL A 539 -41.42 23.75 18.25
CA VAL A 539 -42.03 23.21 19.48
C VAL A 539 -43.53 23.47 19.48
N THR A 540 -44.34 22.41 19.65
CA THR A 540 -45.80 22.45 19.52
C THR A 540 -46.55 22.78 20.80
N LEU A 541 -45.89 22.70 21.96
CA LEU A 541 -46.46 23.01 23.26
C LEU A 541 -45.42 23.66 24.15
N LEU A 542 -45.83 24.69 24.90
CA LEU A 542 -45.01 25.31 25.93
C LEU A 542 -45.88 25.47 27.17
N SER A 543 -45.36 25.03 28.31
CA SER A 543 -46.02 25.15 29.61
C SER A 543 -45.17 25.98 30.56
N PHE A 544 -45.86 26.66 31.50
CA PHE A 544 -45.26 27.53 32.49
C PHE A 544 -45.76 27.17 33.88
N GLN A 545 -44.85 27.13 34.85
CA GLN A 545 -45.17 27.08 36.27
C GLN A 545 -44.38 28.16 37.01
N GLY A 546 -45.09 29.01 37.75
CA GLY A 546 -44.51 29.95 38.70
C GLY A 546 -44.20 29.28 40.04
N GLY A 547 -43.20 29.79 40.75
CA GLY A 547 -42.82 29.32 42.08
C GLY A 547 -42.34 30.45 43.00
N PRO A 548 -41.94 30.13 44.25
CA PRO A 548 -41.41 31.13 45.18
C PRO A 548 -40.17 31.85 44.62
N ASN A 549 -39.87 33.06 45.13
CA ASN A 549 -38.76 33.91 44.67
C ASN A 549 -38.82 34.26 43.18
N HIS A 550 -40.05 34.47 42.67
CA HIS A 550 -40.31 34.70 41.24
C HIS A 550 -39.65 33.63 40.35
N ALA A 551 -39.70 32.37 40.79
CA ALA A 551 -39.20 31.26 40.02
C ALA A 551 -40.10 31.02 38.80
N VAL A 552 -39.46 30.78 37.65
CA VAL A 552 -40.11 30.46 36.39
C VAL A 552 -39.57 29.12 35.92
N THR A 553 -40.46 28.14 35.79
CA THR A 553 -40.16 26.86 35.12
C THR A 553 -40.92 26.80 33.80
N LEU A 554 -40.19 26.63 32.71
CA LEU A 554 -40.73 26.40 31.37
C LEU A 554 -40.45 24.96 30.97
N GLN A 555 -41.44 24.29 30.39
CA GLN A 555 -41.30 22.90 29.93
C GLN A 555 -42.03 22.68 28.60
N TRP A 556 -41.39 21.93 27.71
CA TRP A 556 -41.87 21.61 26.36
C TRP A 556 -41.59 20.13 26.00
N PRO A 557 -42.24 19.57 24.97
CA PRO A 557 -41.86 18.26 24.42
C PRO A 557 -40.58 18.36 23.58
N ALA A 558 -39.81 17.27 23.51
CA ALA A 558 -38.65 17.19 22.64
C ALA A 558 -39.05 17.32 21.16
N SER A 559 -38.36 18.17 20.40
CA SER A 559 -38.51 18.26 18.95
C SER A 559 -37.62 17.21 18.25
N PRO A 560 -38.15 16.41 17.31
CA PRO A 560 -37.36 15.42 16.58
C PRO A 560 -36.13 16.04 15.90
N GLY A 561 -34.95 15.49 16.18
CA GLY A 561 -33.69 15.95 15.59
C GLY A 561 -33.12 17.26 16.17
N ALA A 562 -33.69 17.78 17.25
CA ALA A 562 -33.13 18.92 17.98
C ALA A 562 -31.98 18.47 18.90
N THR A 563 -30.85 19.15 18.81
CA THR A 563 -29.69 18.95 19.71
C THR A 563 -29.56 20.09 20.72
N ASP A 564 -30.32 21.16 20.52
CA ASP A 564 -30.23 22.41 21.25
C ASP A 564 -31.57 23.18 21.16
N TYR A 565 -31.77 24.20 22.00
CA TYR A 565 -32.95 25.06 22.02
C TYR A 565 -32.57 26.52 22.28
N ILE A 566 -33.30 27.45 21.67
CA ILE A 566 -33.21 28.89 21.94
C ILE A 566 -34.49 29.33 22.67
N LEU A 567 -34.34 29.99 23.80
CA LEU A 567 -35.42 30.69 24.52
C LEU A 567 -35.46 32.16 24.10
N GLU A 568 -36.60 32.60 23.56
CA GLU A 568 -36.88 33.99 23.22
C GLU A 568 -37.95 34.53 24.19
N ALA A 569 -37.72 35.71 24.77
CA ALA A 569 -38.66 36.39 25.66
C ALA A 569 -38.81 37.87 25.28
N GLY A 570 -40.04 38.37 25.30
CA GLY A 570 -40.33 39.76 24.95
C GLY A 570 -41.50 40.40 25.70
N THR A 571 -41.64 41.71 25.53
CA THR A 571 -42.68 42.55 26.14
C THR A 571 -44.05 42.42 25.46
N ALA A 572 -44.09 41.92 24.22
CA ALA A 572 -45.30 41.64 23.46
C ALA A 572 -45.16 40.33 22.65
N ARG A 573 -46.28 39.77 22.17
CA ARG A 573 -46.27 38.56 21.31
C ARG A 573 -45.39 38.78 20.08
N GLY A 574 -44.44 37.88 19.86
CA GLY A 574 -43.55 37.90 18.70
C GLY A 574 -42.33 38.82 18.86
N LEU A 575 -42.18 39.51 19.99
CA LEU A 575 -40.94 40.22 20.33
C LEU A 575 -40.00 39.31 21.13
N SER A 576 -38.69 39.57 21.01
CA SER A 576 -37.62 38.94 21.76
C SER A 576 -36.70 39.99 22.42
N ASP A 577 -37.27 41.16 22.73
CA ASP A 577 -36.59 42.36 23.23
C ASP A 577 -36.09 42.26 24.68
N LEU A 578 -36.48 41.22 25.42
CA LEU A 578 -36.05 40.99 26.80
C LEU A 578 -34.91 39.97 26.90
N ALA A 579 -34.97 38.88 26.12
CA ALA A 579 -33.92 37.87 26.09
C ALA A 579 -33.96 36.99 24.83
N VAL A 580 -32.77 36.61 24.37
CA VAL A 580 -32.53 35.51 23.42
C VAL A 580 -31.42 34.66 24.00
N ILE A 581 -31.74 33.46 24.47
CA ILE A 581 -30.82 32.60 25.23
C ILE A 581 -30.65 31.27 24.52
N ASP A 582 -29.42 30.97 24.13
CA ASP A 582 -29.03 29.66 23.63
C ASP A 582 -28.82 28.71 24.82
N LEU A 583 -29.60 27.63 24.89
CA LEU A 583 -29.60 26.72 26.05
C LEU A 583 -28.46 25.70 26.00
N GLY A 584 -27.82 25.54 24.84
CA GLY A 584 -26.64 24.69 24.62
C GLY A 584 -26.88 23.20 24.85
N SER A 585 -28.12 22.73 24.88
CA SER A 585 -28.45 21.33 25.18
C SER A 585 -29.84 20.91 24.70
N ALA A 586 -30.03 19.59 24.56
CA ALA A 586 -31.32 18.99 24.21
C ALA A 586 -32.31 18.91 25.41
N ALA A 587 -32.02 19.55 26.54
CA ALA A 587 -32.90 19.56 27.69
C ALA A 587 -34.23 20.28 27.36
N THR A 588 -35.34 19.72 27.82
CA THR A 588 -36.69 20.23 27.50
C THR A 588 -37.34 20.99 28.67
N VAL A 589 -36.52 21.42 29.62
CA VAL A 589 -36.93 22.18 30.79
C VAL A 589 -35.95 23.32 31.02
N PHE A 590 -36.45 24.53 31.20
CA PHE A 590 -35.68 25.70 31.61
C PHE A 590 -36.19 26.19 32.97
N ARG A 591 -35.26 26.49 33.89
CA ARG A 591 -35.58 27.02 35.22
C ARG A 591 -34.75 28.26 35.48
N THR A 592 -35.41 29.31 35.96
CA THR A 592 -34.74 30.53 36.42
C THR A 592 -35.47 31.10 37.65
N THR A 593 -34.80 31.96 38.41
CA THR A 593 -35.33 32.66 39.58
C THR A 593 -35.06 34.15 39.47
N GLY A 594 -35.74 34.96 40.30
CA GLY A 594 -35.52 36.40 40.31
C GLY A 594 -36.05 37.13 39.07
N VAL A 595 -37.04 36.56 38.38
CA VAL A 595 -37.71 37.25 37.26
C VAL A 595 -38.54 38.40 37.82
N THR A 596 -38.42 39.60 37.26
CA THR A 596 -39.17 40.76 37.74
C THR A 596 -40.68 40.51 37.60
N PRO A 597 -41.54 40.91 38.56
CA PRO A 597 -42.98 40.82 38.37
C PRO A 597 -43.44 41.57 37.12
N GLY A 598 -44.32 40.94 36.33
CA GLY A 598 -44.72 41.46 35.03
C GLY A 598 -45.35 40.42 34.13
N THR A 599 -45.81 40.87 32.95
CA THR A 599 -46.30 40.00 31.88
C THR A 599 -45.22 39.85 30.82
N TYR A 600 -44.95 38.61 30.42
CA TYR A 600 -43.93 38.27 29.43
C TYR A 600 -44.53 37.36 28.35
N TYR A 601 -43.98 37.43 27.14
CA TYR A 601 -44.28 36.51 26.05
C TYR A 601 -43.04 35.70 25.73
N VAL A 602 -43.11 34.38 25.95
CA VAL A 602 -41.98 33.45 25.79
C VAL A 602 -42.22 32.46 24.66
N GLN A 603 -41.14 32.06 24.00
CA GLN A 603 -41.15 31.11 22.90
C GLN A 603 -39.87 30.27 22.91
N ILE A 604 -39.99 29.02 22.46
CA ILE A 604 -38.86 28.10 22.30
C ILE A 604 -38.69 27.77 20.82
N ARG A 605 -37.45 27.85 20.33
CA ARG A 605 -37.07 27.39 19.00
C ARG A 605 -36.14 26.20 19.12
N ALA A 606 -36.41 25.16 18.35
CA ALA A 606 -35.56 23.98 18.30
C ALA A 606 -34.38 24.24 17.36
N LYS A 607 -33.19 23.77 17.73
CA LYS A 607 -31.94 24.02 17.00
C LYS A 607 -31.15 22.73 16.82
N ASN A 608 -30.57 22.60 15.63
CA ASN A 608 -29.56 21.59 15.33
C ASN A 608 -28.49 22.20 14.40
N ALA A 609 -27.57 21.36 13.91
CA ALA A 609 -26.50 21.80 13.00
C ALA A 609 -27.01 22.34 11.63
N CYS A 610 -28.25 22.02 11.23
CA CYS A 610 -28.85 22.49 9.98
C CYS A 610 -29.61 23.80 10.13
N GLY A 611 -29.77 24.30 11.35
CA GLY A 611 -30.38 25.59 11.62
C GLY A 611 -31.40 25.56 12.75
N THR A 612 -32.14 26.64 12.84
CA THR A 612 -33.16 26.88 13.87
C THR A 612 -34.55 26.75 13.26
N SER A 613 -35.46 26.09 13.97
CA SER A 613 -36.87 26.00 13.57
C SER A 613 -37.48 27.39 13.37
N PRO A 614 -38.58 27.50 12.61
CA PRO A 614 -39.46 28.65 12.72
C PRO A 614 -39.93 28.87 14.18
N PRO A 615 -40.39 30.08 14.52
CA PRO A 615 -40.93 30.37 15.84
C PRO A 615 -42.13 29.45 16.18
N GLY A 616 -42.13 28.81 17.35
CA GLY A 616 -43.23 27.94 17.85
C GLY A 616 -44.42 28.68 18.45
N LEU A 617 -45.15 28.08 19.41
CA LEU A 617 -46.19 28.80 20.14
C LEU A 617 -45.58 29.86 21.08
N SER A 618 -46.07 31.10 21.02
CA SER A 618 -45.76 32.14 22.00
C SER A 618 -46.73 32.04 23.18
N LEU A 619 -46.19 31.76 24.37
CA LEU A 619 -46.93 31.65 25.63
C LEU A 619 -46.84 32.96 26.40
N GLN A 620 -47.99 33.49 26.81
CA GLN A 620 -48.04 34.59 27.78
C GLN A 620 -47.88 34.04 29.19
N ILE A 621 -46.93 34.56 29.95
CA ILE A 621 -46.72 34.21 31.36
C ILE A 621 -46.84 35.47 32.23
N VAL A 622 -47.37 35.30 33.44
CA VAL A 622 -47.51 36.38 34.42
C VAL A 622 -46.73 36.00 35.66
N VAL A 623 -45.71 36.80 35.98
CA VAL A 623 -44.96 36.69 37.23
C VAL A 623 -45.57 37.66 38.22
N VAL A 624 -46.19 37.13 39.26
CA VAL A 624 -46.88 37.94 40.28
C VAL A 624 -45.88 38.48 41.32
N PRO A 625 -46.11 39.68 41.88
CA PRO A 625 -45.36 40.15 43.04
C PRO A 625 -45.55 39.21 44.24
N GLN A 626 -44.51 39.00 45.03
CA GLN A 626 -44.70 38.40 46.35
C GLN A 626 -45.41 39.39 47.27
N LEU A 627 -46.46 38.93 47.94
CA LEU A 627 -47.16 39.65 49.00
C LEU A 627 -46.31 39.70 50.27
#